data_AF-A0A938CNC5-F1
#
_entry.id   AF-A0A938CNC5-F1
#
_cell.length_a   1.000
_cell.length_b   1.000
_cell.length_c   1.000
_cell.angle_alpha   90.00
_cell.angle_beta   90.00
_cell.angle_gamma   90.00
#
_symmetry.space_group_name_H-M   'P 1'
#
loop_
_entity.id
_entity.type
_entity.pdbx_description
1 polymer ?
#
loop_
_entity_poly.entity_id
_entity_poly.type
_entity_poly.pdbx_seq_one_letter_code
_entity_poly.pdbx_strand_id
1 'polypeptide(L)' 'MVDEARVKIYVTKGRHFIFLPRRLTEDSSFPFAPNTELSARVEDGRLVIENAEVKRKEKERRRSK' A
#
# COMPACT_ATOMS: atom_id res chain seq x y z
N MET A 1 -15.74 12.05 1.30
CA MET A 1 -15.94 11.14 2.46
C MET A 1 -14.71 10.24 2.48
N VAL A 2 -14.05 10.04 3.61
CA VAL A 2 -12.91 9.10 3.68
C VAL A 2 -13.48 7.76 4.09
N ASP A 3 -13.43 6.76 3.21
CA ASP A 3 -13.91 5.44 3.52
C ASP A 3 -12.91 4.71 4.43
N GLU A 4 -13.37 4.32 5.63
CA GLU A 4 -12.59 3.55 6.59
C GLU A 4 -13.19 2.14 6.72
N ALA A 5 -12.34 1.12 6.85
CA ALA A 5 -12.79 -0.22 7.19
C ALA A 5 -11.87 -0.91 8.19
N ARG A 6 -12.47 -1.62 9.15
CA ARG A 6 -11.73 -2.51 10.05
C ARG A 6 -11.34 -3.76 9.30
N VAL A 7 -10.04 -4.04 9.25
CA VAL A 7 -9.46 -5.24 8.62
C VAL A 7 -8.64 -6.03 9.63
N LYS A 8 -8.31 -7.28 9.30
CA LYS A 8 -7.45 -8.15 10.10
C LYS A 8 -6.30 -8.66 9.26
N ILE A 9 -5.18 -8.94 9.91
CA ILE A 9 -4.06 -9.67 9.32
C ILE A 9 -4.33 -11.16 9.47
N TYR A 10 -4.23 -11.88 8.37
CA TYR A 10 -4.36 -13.34 8.30
C TYR A 10 -3.00 -13.96 8.05
N VAL A 11 -2.77 -15.16 8.58
CA VAL A 11 -1.52 -15.91 8.42
C VAL A 11 -1.82 -17.25 7.79
N THR A 12 -1.17 -17.58 6.68
CA THR A 12 -1.20 -18.93 6.11
C THR A 12 0.16 -19.33 5.56
N LYS A 13 0.65 -20.50 5.96
CA LYS A 13 1.95 -21.07 5.52
C LYS A 13 3.11 -20.06 5.60
N GLY A 14 3.21 -19.33 6.71
CA GLY A 14 4.24 -18.33 6.95
C GLY A 14 4.07 -16.99 6.21
N ARG A 15 3.02 -16.84 5.41
CA ARG A 15 2.71 -15.58 4.70
C ARG A 15 1.58 -14.83 5.40
N HIS A 16 1.76 -13.52 5.51
CA HIS A 16 0.78 -12.60 6.08
C HIS A 16 -0.02 -11.93 4.96
N PHE A 17 -1.33 -11.82 5.15
CA PHE A 17 -2.25 -11.22 4.18
C PHE A 17 -3.18 -10.24 4.89
N ILE A 18 -3.48 -9.13 4.24
CA ILE A 18 -4.56 -8.21 4.62
C ILE A 18 -5.57 -8.23 3.48
N PHE A 19 -6.82 -8.53 3.80
CA PHE A 19 -7.90 -8.37 2.84
C PHE A 19 -8.46 -6.96 2.94
N LEU A 20 -8.41 -6.24 1.84
CA LEU A 20 -9.07 -4.94 1.71
C LEU A 20 -10.52 -5.19 1.24
N PRO A 21 -11.53 -4.67 1.96
CA PRO A 21 -12.93 -4.79 1.55
C PRO A 21 -13.14 -4.13 0.19
N ARG A 22 -14.01 -4.74 -0.62
CA ARG A 22 -14.34 -4.30 -1.98
C ARG A 22 -14.71 -2.80 -2.05
N ARG A 23 -15.45 -2.30 -1.05
CA ARG A 23 -15.82 -0.88 -0.96
C ARG A 23 -14.62 0.08 -0.96
N LEU A 24 -13.49 -0.31 -0.34
CA LEU A 24 -12.28 0.52 -0.33
C LEU A 24 -11.55 0.48 -1.67
N THR A 25 -11.59 -0.66 -2.35
CA THR A 25 -10.84 -0.87 -3.61
C THR A 25 -11.59 -0.36 -4.84
N GLU A 26 -12.92 -0.25 -4.76
CA GLU A 26 -13.76 0.34 -5.81
C GLU A 26 -13.91 1.86 -5.68
N ASP A 27 -13.45 2.43 -4.56
CA ASP A 27 -13.37 3.88 -4.41
C ASP A 27 -12.39 4.45 -5.46
N SER A 28 -12.83 5.48 -6.18
CA SER A 28 -12.02 6.18 -7.18
C SER A 28 -10.72 6.79 -6.63
N SER A 29 -10.65 6.99 -5.31
CA SER A 29 -9.48 7.49 -4.60
C SER A 29 -8.52 6.38 -4.17
N PHE A 30 -8.86 5.11 -4.39
CA PHE A 30 -7.98 3.99 -4.08
C PHE A 30 -6.71 4.06 -4.95
N PRO A 31 -5.51 4.16 -4.33
CA PRO A 31 -4.31 4.56 -5.06
C PRO A 31 -3.61 3.42 -5.83
N PHE A 32 -4.17 2.21 -5.84
CA PHE A 32 -3.51 1.02 -6.38
C PHE A 32 -4.39 0.27 -7.39
N ALA A 33 -3.77 -0.18 -8.49
CA ALA A 33 -4.40 -1.12 -9.41
C ALA A 33 -4.01 -2.57 -9.05
N PRO A 34 -4.84 -3.57 -9.42
CA PRO A 34 -4.47 -4.97 -9.28
C PRO A 34 -3.11 -5.27 -9.94
N ASN A 35 -2.30 -6.13 -9.30
CA ASN A 35 -0.96 -6.53 -9.75
C ASN A 35 0.09 -5.39 -9.84
N THR A 36 -0.19 -4.21 -9.31
CA THR A 36 0.83 -3.15 -9.19
C THR A 36 1.89 -3.56 -8.17
N GLU A 37 3.16 -3.33 -8.47
CA GLU A 37 4.24 -3.52 -7.50
C GLU A 37 4.21 -2.41 -6.44
N LEU A 38 4.16 -2.81 -5.16
CA LEU A 38 4.05 -1.90 -4.02
C LEU A 38 5.27 -1.99 -3.11
N SER A 39 5.68 -0.87 -2.55
CA SER A 39 6.66 -0.81 -1.46
C SER A 39 5.92 -0.71 -0.13
N ALA A 40 6.12 -1.70 0.73
CA ALA A 40 5.66 -1.66 2.11
C ALA A 40 6.84 -1.37 3.06
N ARG A 41 6.64 -0.47 4.02
CA ARG A 41 7.63 -0.16 5.07
C ARG A 41 6.96 0.17 6.39
N VAL A 42 7.69 -0.01 7.49
CA VAL A 42 7.26 0.46 8.81
C VAL A 42 7.93 1.80 9.07
N GLU A 43 7.14 2.83 9.36
CA GLU A 43 7.59 4.19 9.67
C GLU A 43 6.69 4.75 10.78
N ASP A 44 7.28 5.29 11.84
CA ASP A 44 6.57 5.88 12.99
C ASP A 44 5.47 4.98 13.59
N GLY A 45 5.74 3.67 13.68
CA GLY A 45 4.79 2.68 14.20
C GLY A 45 3.61 2.38 13.26
N ARG A 46 3.67 2.82 12.00
CA ARG A 46 2.63 2.61 10.99
C ARG A 46 3.17 1.77 9.83
N LEU A 47 2.31 0.94 9.25
CA LEU A 47 2.59 0.31 7.96
C LEU A 47 2.22 1.30 6.85
N VAL A 48 3.21 1.72 6.09
CA VAL A 48 3.04 2.61 4.94
C VAL A 48 3.21 1.79 3.67
N ILE A 49 2.20 1.86 2.79
CA ILE A 49 2.19 1.18 1.49
C ILE A 49 2.17 2.27 0.40
N GLU A 50 3.12 2.21 -0.51
CA GLU A 50 3.32 3.19 -1.58
C GLU A 50 3.51 2.48 -2.91
N ASN A 51 3.21 3.14 -4.03
CA ASN A 51 3.55 2.62 -5.35
C ASN A 51 5.09 2.57 -5.51
N ALA A 52 5.62 1.38 -5.82
CA ALA A 52 7.07 1.14 -5.85
C ALA A 52 7.77 1.99 -6.93
N GLU A 53 7.13 2.19 -8.09
CA GLU A 53 7.71 2.97 -9.20
C GLU A 53 7.83 4.45 -8.85
N VAL A 54 6.80 5.02 -8.22
CA VAL A 54 6.79 6.43 -7.80
C VAL A 54 7.94 6.67 -6.82
N LYS A 55 8.08 5.78 -5.83
CA LYS A 55 9.14 5.85 -4.83
C LYS A 55 10.54 5.73 -5.45
N ARG A 56 10.71 4.88 -6.46
CA ARG A 56 11.99 4.75 -7.18
C ARG A 56 12.35 6.04 -7.90
N LYS A 57 11.41 6.61 -8.66
CA LYS A 57 11.59 7.89 -9.38
C LYS A 57 11.91 9.04 -8.43
N GLU A 58 11.26 9.10 -7.27
CA GLU A 58 11.55 10.12 -6.24
C GLU A 58 12.96 9.99 -5.66
N LYS A 59 13.41 8.76 -5.36
CA LYS A 59 14.78 8.51 -4.89
C LYS A 59 15.81 8.93 -5.93
N GLU A 60 15.58 8.62 -7.20
CA GLU A 60 16.46 9.01 -8.30
C GLU A 60 16.53 10.54 -8.44
N ARG A 61 15.38 11.23 -8.41
CA ARG A 61 15.32 12.70 -8.44
C ARG A 61 16.05 13.38 -7.28
N ARG A 62 16.01 12.81 -6.08
CA ARG A 62 16.73 13.34 -4.90
C ARG A 62 18.24 13.09 -4.93
N ARG A 63 18.72 12.13 -5.73
CA ARG A 63 20.16 11.84 -5.90
C ARG A 63 20.81 12.65 -7.02
N SER A 64 20.01 13.24 -7.90
CA SER A 64 20.46 14.11 -9.00
C SER A 64 20.43 15.61 -8.66
N LYS A 65 20.05 15.97 -7.43
CA LYS A 65 20.14 17.31 -6.86
C LYS A 65 21.24 17.33 -5.81
#